data_AF-A0A833G749-F1
#
_entry.id   AF-A0A833G749-F1
#
_cell.length_a   1.000
_cell.length_b   1.000
_cell.length_c   1.000
_cell.angle_alpha   90.00
_cell.angle_beta   90.00
_cell.angle_gamma   90.00
#
_symmetry.space_group_name_H-M   'P 1'
#
loop_
_entity.id
_entity.type
_entity.pdbx_description
1 polymer ?
#
loop_
_entity_poly.entity_id
_entity_poly.type
_entity_poly.pdbx_seq_one_letter_code
_entity_poly.pdbx_strand_id
1 'polypeptide(L)' 'MRAMVIRGPGERLVLEDRPAPEPGRGEVLIRVHACGVCRTDLHVVDG' A
#
# COMPACT_ATOMS: atom_id res chain seq x y z
N MET A 1 2.20 -7.49 8.47
CA MET A 1 1.03 -6.70 8.05
C MET A 1 0.67 -7.07 6.63
N ARG A 2 -0.61 -7.24 6.34
CA ARG A 2 -1.09 -7.51 4.98
C ARG A 2 -1.12 -6.20 4.18
N ALA A 3 -0.62 -6.22 2.96
CA ALA A 3 -0.59 -5.07 2.06
C ALA A 3 -0.94 -5.50 0.63
N MET A 4 -1.58 -4.61 -0.13
CA MET A 4 -1.74 -4.79 -1.57
C MET A 4 -0.55 -4.12 -2.27
N VAL A 5 0.18 -4.87 -3.09
CA VAL A 5 1.45 -4.43 -3.70
C VAL A 5 1.34 -4.51 -5.22
N ILE A 6 1.80 -3.45 -5.91
CA ILE A 6 2.04 -3.43 -7.35
C ILE A 6 3.53 -3.67 -7.54
N ARG A 7 3.91 -4.73 -8.25
CA ARG A 7 5.33 -5.07 -8.45
C ARG A 7 5.96 -4.34 -9.63
N GLY A 8 5.15 -3.89 -10.58
CA GLY A 8 5.57 -3.11 -11.73
C GLY A 8 4.38 -2.43 -12.44
N PRO A 9 4.64 -1.44 -13.31
CA PRO A 9 3.59 -0.81 -14.11
C PRO A 9 2.81 -1.83 -14.94
N GLY A 10 1.49 -1.67 -15.01
CA GLY A 10 0.54 -2.55 -15.67
C GLY A 10 0.25 -3.86 -14.92
N GLU A 11 0.91 -4.13 -13.80
CA GLU A 11 0.70 -5.37 -13.04
C GLU A 11 -0.49 -5.27 -12.08
N ARG A 12 -1.13 -6.42 -11.83
CA ARG A 12 -2.22 -6.51 -10.86
C ARG A 12 -1.70 -6.33 -9.43
N LEU A 13 -2.54 -5.72 -8.60
CA LEU A 13 -2.34 -5.68 -7.15
C LEU A 13 -2.31 -7.11 -6.57
N VAL A 14 -1.27 -7.41 -5.78
CA VAL A 14 -1.09 -8.70 -5.11
C VAL A 14 -1.16 -8.50 -3.60
N LEU A 15 -1.91 -9.36 -2.91
CA LEU A 15 -1.92 -9.39 -1.45
C LEU A 15 -0.63 -10.05 -0.94
N GLU A 16 0.15 -9.33 -0.15
CA GLU A 16 1.41 -9.81 0.43
C GLU A 16 1.47 -9.55 1.94
N ASP A 17 2.19 -10.41 2.66
CA ASP A 17 2.59 -10.16 4.04
C ASP A 17 3.94 -9.43 4.07
N ARG A 18 3.97 -8.32 4.80
CA ARG A 18 5.11 -7.40 4.94
C ARG A 18 5.45 -7.20 6.42
N PRO A 19 6.70 -6.91 6.79
CA PRO A 19 7.00 -6.46 8.15
C PRO A 19 6.23 -5.18 8.48
N ALA A 20 5.79 -5.04 9.73
CA ALA A 20 5.26 -3.76 10.19
C ALA A 20 6.40 -2.73 10.24
N PRO A 21 6.18 -1.48 9.81
CA PRO A 21 7.21 -0.46 9.88
C PRO A 21 7.43 0.01 11.34
N GLU A 22 8.65 0.41 11.65
CA GLU A 22 9.00 1.07 12.91
C GLU A 22 8.97 2.59 12.69
N PRO A 23 8.15 3.35 13.44
CA PRO A 23 8.06 4.79 13.26
C PRO A 23 9.32 5.51 13.77
N GLY A 24 9.81 6.48 12.99
CA GLY A 24 10.89 7.37 13.38
C GLY A 24 10.45 8.52 14.28
N ARG A 25 11.38 9.46 14.54
CA ARG A 25 11.08 10.64 15.37
C ARG A 25 10.05 11.54 14.69
N GLY A 26 8.89 11.69 15.33
CA GLY A 26 7.79 12.53 14.85
C GLY A 26 6.80 11.81 13.94
N GLU A 27 6.98 10.51 13.72
CA GLU A 27 6.05 9.68 12.95
C GLU A 27 5.09 8.92 13.88
N VAL A 28 3.97 8.45 13.33
CA VAL A 28 2.99 7.63 14.03
C VAL A 28 2.71 6.36 13.24
N LEU A 29 2.65 5.23 13.95
CA LEU A 29 2.23 3.96 13.37
C LEU A 29 0.70 3.82 13.47
N ILE A 30 0.03 3.74 12.32
CA ILE A 30 -1.43 3.64 12.26
C ILE A 30 -1.85 2.23 11.83
N ARG A 31 -2.80 1.65 12.57
CA ARG A 31 -3.47 0.42 12.15
C ARG A 31 -4.62 0.75 11.21
N VAL A 32 -4.42 0.50 9.92
CA VAL A 32 -5.42 0.75 8.87
C VAL A 32 -6.57 -0.27 9.00
N HIS A 33 -7.79 0.23 9.20
CA HIS A 33 -9.01 -0.59 9.23
C HIS A 33 -9.67 -0.73 7.86
N ALA A 34 -9.62 0.33 7.06
CA ALA A 34 -10.14 0.38 5.69
C ALA A 34 -9.30 1.37 4.87
N CYS A 35 -9.20 1.13 3.57
CA CYS A 35 -8.53 2.00 2.61
C CYS A 35 -9.47 2.19 1.41
N GLY A 36 -9.79 3.45 1.08
CA GLY A 36 -10.55 3.76 -0.13
C GLY A 36 -9.64 3.70 -1.35
N VAL A 37 -10.18 3.26 -2.49
CA VAL A 37 -9.46 3.24 -3.78
C VAL A 37 -10.18 4.19 -4.73
N CYS A 38 -9.43 5.12 -5.31
CA CYS A 38 -9.91 6.09 -6.28
C CYS A 38 -9.26 5.86 -7.65
N ARG A 39 -9.71 6.60 -8.67
CA ARG A 39 -9.15 6.50 -10.02
C ARG A 39 -7.66 6.89 -10.08
N THR A 40 -7.21 7.81 -9.24
CA THR A 40 -5.79 8.21 -9.20
C THR A 40 -4.89 7.06 -8.79
N ASP A 41 -5.33 6.18 -7.89
CA ASP A 41 -4.56 4.99 -7.48
C ASP A 41 -4.38 4.01 -8.64
N LEU A 42 -5.37 3.91 -9.53
CA LEU A 42 -5.29 3.06 -10.71
C LEU A 42 -4.39 3.65 -11.80
N HIS A 43 -4.31 4.97 -11.95
CA HIS A 43 -3.32 5.56 -12.86
C HIS A 43 -1.88 5.22 -12.45
N VAL A 44 -1.60 5.08 -11.14
CA VAL A 44 -0.29 4.60 -10.65
C VAL A 44 -0.03 3.15 -11.06
N VAL A 45 -1.08 2.33 -11.16
CA VAL A 45 -0.97 0.97 -11.72
C VAL A 45 -0.60 1.05 -13.19
N ASP A 46 -1.22 1.94 -13.96
CA ASP A 46 -1.03 2.02 -15.42
C ASP A 46 0.38 2.52 -15.82
N GLY A 47 1.02 3.34 -14.99
CA GLY A 47 2.37 3.88 -15.22
C GLY A 47 2.37 5.33 -15.69
#